data_AF-A0A5J5ERW7-F1
#
_entry.id   AF-A0A5J5ERW7-F1
#
_cell.length_a   1.000
_cell.length_b   1.000
_cell.length_c   1.000
_cell.angle_alpha   90.00
_cell.angle_beta   90.00
_cell.angle_gamma   90.00
#
_symmetry.space_group_name_H-M   'P 1'
#
loop_
_entity.id
_entity.type
_entity.pdbx_description
1 polymer ?
#
loop_
_entity_poly.entity_id
_entity_poly.type
_entity_poly.pdbx_seq_one_letter_code
_entity_poly.pdbx_strand_id
1 'polypeptide(L)' 'ACNDVVKKPKLDQHKGRCRSATFTCIDCSTTFQGTNYRTHTSCISEEQKYQGALYRPDK' A
#
# COMPACT_ATOMS: atom_id res chain seq x y z
N ALA A 1 -8.11 -12.44 -11.47
CA ALA A 1 -7.93 -11.25 -10.61
C ALA A 1 -8.01 -11.68 -9.16
N CYS A 2 -7.03 -11.31 -8.34
CA CYS A 2 -6.95 -11.68 -6.93
C CYS A 2 -7.59 -10.54 -6.09
N ASN A 3 -8.88 -10.63 -5.77
CA ASN A 3 -9.60 -9.66 -4.90
C ASN A 3 -9.62 -10.14 -3.44
N ASP A 4 -8.49 -10.61 -2.94
CA ASP A 4 -8.39 -11.25 -1.63
C ASP A 4 -7.73 -10.31 -0.61
N VAL A 5 -8.27 -10.23 0.61
CA VAL A 5 -7.69 -9.45 1.70
C VAL A 5 -6.69 -10.31 2.45
N VAL A 6 -5.43 -10.22 2.05
CA VAL A 6 -4.33 -10.97 2.65
C VAL A 6 -3.59 -10.16 3.71
N LYS A 7 -3.29 -10.79 4.84
CA LYS A 7 -2.39 -10.23 5.85
C LYS A 7 -0.97 -10.10 5.28
N LYS A 8 -0.25 -9.07 5.72
CA LYS A 8 1.15 -8.74 5.34
C LYS A 8 2.14 -9.92 5.27
N PRO A 9 2.23 -10.82 6.27
CA PRO A 9 3.13 -11.99 6.17
C PRO A 9 2.72 -12.98 5.07
N LYS A 10 1.46 -13.00 4.65
CA LYS A 10 0.95 -13.87 3.57
C LYS A 10 1.03 -13.23 2.19
N LEU A 11 1.37 -11.94 2.06
CA LEU A 11 1.57 -11.30 0.76
C LEU A 11 2.70 -11.96 -0.03
N ASP A 12 3.76 -12.40 0.67
CA ASP A 12 4.91 -13.06 0.03
C ASP A 12 4.49 -14.36 -0.68
N GLN A 13 3.72 -15.18 0.02
CA GLN A 13 3.13 -16.39 -0.52
C GLN A 13 2.15 -16.08 -1.67
N HIS A 14 1.34 -15.04 -1.53
CA HIS A 14 0.39 -14.62 -2.56
C HIS A 14 1.10 -14.16 -3.84
N LYS A 15 2.20 -13.42 -3.71
CA LYS A 15 3.00 -12.95 -4.85
C LYS A 15 3.56 -14.09 -5.68
N GLY A 16 3.97 -15.19 -5.05
CA GLY A 16 4.40 -16.40 -5.75
C GLY A 16 3.29 -17.01 -6.63
N ARG A 17 2.03 -16.90 -6.19
CA ARG A 17 0.85 -17.40 -6.91
C ARG A 17 0.28 -16.40 -7.92
N CYS A 18 0.37 -15.11 -7.62
CA CYS A 18 -0.23 -14.01 -8.36
C CYS A 18 0.92 -13.04 -8.79
N ARG A 19 1.68 -13.45 -9.83
CA ARG A 19 2.95 -12.80 -10.27
C ARG A 19 2.81 -11.35 -10.72
N SER A 20 1.64 -10.98 -11.24
CA SER A 20 1.31 -9.63 -11.72
C SER A 20 0.30 -8.93 -10.81
N ALA A 21 0.20 -9.33 -9.54
CA ALA A 21 -0.72 -8.69 -8.60
C ALA A 21 -0.18 -7.34 -8.10
N THR A 22 -1.08 -6.38 -8.01
CA THR A 22 -0.86 -5.10 -7.35
C THR A 22 -1.45 -5.18 -5.95
N PHE A 23 -0.76 -4.63 -4.95
CA PHE A 23 -1.23 -4.67 -3.57
C PHE A 23 -1.60 -3.26 -3.12
N THR A 24 -2.78 -3.08 -2.57
CA THR A 24 -3.20 -1.78 -2.01
C THR A 24 -3.40 -1.94 -0.52
N CYS A 25 -2.78 -1.06 0.27
CA CYS A 25 -3.07 -1.00 1.70
C CYS A 25 -4.44 -0.34 1.89
N ILE A 26 -5.31 -0.99 2.65
CA ILE A 26 -6.69 -0.54 2.88
C ILE A 26 -6.71 0.66 3.85
N ASP A 27 -5.76 0.71 4.78
CA ASP A 27 -5.68 1.77 5.79
C ASP A 27 -5.23 3.11 5.20
N CYS A 28 -4.22 3.11 4.30
CA CYS A 28 -3.68 4.32 3.67
C CYS A 28 -4.02 4.49 2.19
N SER A 29 -4.83 3.60 1.61
CA SER A 29 -5.18 3.56 0.17
C SER A 29 -3.97 3.66 -0.78
N THR A 30 -2.79 3.26 -0.31
CA THR A 30 -1.55 3.33 -1.10
C THR A 30 -1.38 2.04 -1.88
N THR A 31 -1.15 2.20 -3.18
CA THR A 31 -0.95 1.08 -4.10
C THR A 31 0.54 0.81 -4.28
N PHE A 32 0.96 -0.41 -3.96
CA PHE A 32 2.32 -0.90 -4.03
C PHE A 32 2.49 -1.79 -5.26
N GLN A 33 3.59 -1.56 -5.97
CA GLN A 33 4.04 -2.40 -7.05
C GLN A 33 5.15 -3.34 -6.55
N GLY A 34 5.14 -4.58 -7.05
CA GLY A 34 6.24 -5.50 -6.82
C GLY A 34 6.39 -5.88 -5.35
N THR A 35 7.44 -5.41 -4.68
CA THR A 35 7.79 -5.76 -3.29
C THR A 35 7.77 -4.55 -2.35
N ASN A 36 7.30 -3.39 -2.82
CA ASN A 36 7.29 -2.15 -2.03
C ASN A 36 6.41 -2.26 -0.76
N TYR A 37 5.45 -3.19 -0.73
CA TYR A 37 4.66 -3.45 0.47
C TYR A 37 5.49 -4.01 1.65
N ARG A 38 6.70 -4.56 1.40
CA ARG A 38 7.58 -5.10 2.46
C ARG A 38 8.20 -3.99 3.30
N THR A 39 8.50 -2.85 2.69
CA THR A 39 9.08 -1.67 3.37
C THR A 39 8.02 -0.78 3.99
N HIS A 40 6.76 -0.93 3.59
CA HIS A 40 5.65 -0.30 4.27
C HIS A 40 5.52 -0.92 5.66
N THR A 41 5.95 -0.25 6.71
CA THR A 41 5.83 -0.71 8.12
C THR A 41 4.85 0.12 8.92
N SER A 42 4.69 1.38 8.54
CA SER A 42 3.74 2.34 9.10
C SER A 42 2.83 2.88 8.00
N CYS A 43 1.54 2.95 8.27
CA CYS A 43 0.61 3.70 7.42
C CYS A 43 0.81 5.20 7.64
N ILE A 44 0.43 6.03 6.67
CA ILE A 44 0.36 7.47 6.87
C ILE A 44 -0.50 7.77 8.10
N SER A 45 -0.01 8.64 8.99
CA SER A 45 -0.79 9.11 10.14
C SER A 45 -1.97 9.95 9.67
N GLU A 46 -3.01 10.08 10.50
CA GLU A 46 -4.20 10.91 10.26
C GLU A 46 -3.86 12.31 9.72
N GLU A 47 -2.76 12.90 10.20
CA GLU A 47 -2.26 14.22 9.81
C GLU A 47 -1.96 14.34 8.30
N GLN A 48 -1.40 13.31 7.68
CA GLN A 48 -1.11 13.30 6.24
C GLN A 48 -2.37 13.07 5.39
N LYS A 49 -3.41 12.44 5.95
CA LYS A 49 -4.70 12.24 5.29
C LYS A 49 -5.53 13.53 5.25
N TYR A 50 -5.45 14.35 6.30
CA TYR A 50 -6.14 15.65 6.39
C TYR A 50 -5.45 16.79 5.62
N GLN A 51 -4.13 16.73 5.42
CA GLN A 51 -3.36 17.77 4.73
C GLN A 51 -3.35 17.65 3.19
N GLY A 52 -3.98 16.62 2.63
CA GLY A 52 -3.93 16.30 1.19
C GLY A 52 -4.49 17.37 0.23
N ALA A 53 -5.27 18.34 0.72
CA ALA A 53 -5.77 19.46 -0.08
C ALA A 53 -4.85 20.71 -0.09
N LEU A 54 -3.77 20.73 0.72
CA LEU A 54 -2.92 21.92 0.91
C LEU A 54 -1.42 21.69 0.65
N TYR A 55 -0.98 20.51 0.21
CA TYR A 55 0.43 20.33 -0.16
C TYR A 55 0.70 20.83 -1.59
N ARG A 56 0.83 22.16 -1.73
CA ARG A 56 1.61 22.76 -2.80
C ARG A 56 3.07 22.75 -2.33
N PRO A 57 4.03 22.13 -3.05
CA PRO A 57 5.43 22.39 -2.77
C PRO A 57 5.65 23.88 -3.04
N ASP A 58 5.82 24.66 -1.98
CA ASP A 58 6.25 26.04 -2.05
C ASP A 58 7.60 26.09 -2.78
N LYS A 59 7.63 26.86 -3.86
CA LYS A 59 8.85 27.36 -4.47
C LYS A 59 8.56 28.70 -5.10
#